data_AF-A0A2I7N6T1-F1
#
_entry.id   AF-A0A2I7N6T1-F1
#
_cell.length_a   1.000
_cell.length_b   1.000
_cell.length_c   1.000
_cell.angle_alpha   90.00
_cell.angle_beta   90.00
_cell.angle_gamma   90.00
#
_symmetry.space_group_name_H-M   'P 1'
#
loop_
_entity.id
_entity.type
_entity.pdbx_description
1 polymer ?
#
loop_
_entity_poly.entity_id
_entity_poly.type
_entity_poly.pdbx_seq_one_letter_code
_entity_poly.pdbx_strand_id
1 'polypeptide(L)' 'MSFHSIKIEDELYTVAKRHAIAEHRSISSQIGYWAKLDKLASENQDLPVTFIKDILLAQNLKEDAELFEYRAEQI' A
#
# COMPACT_ATOMS: atom_id res chain seq x y z
N MET A 1 -17.05 0.41 10.43
CA MET A 1 -15.86 1.29 10.39
C MET A 1 -16.15 2.54 11.20
N SER A 2 -15.18 3.05 11.97
CA SER A 2 -15.30 4.31 12.72
C SER A 2 -14.42 5.38 12.05
N PHE A 3 -14.95 6.59 11.88
CA PHE A 3 -14.24 7.71 11.28
C PHE A 3 -13.77 8.68 12.38
N HIS A 4 -12.50 9.05 12.33
CA HIS A 4 -11.91 10.03 13.24
C HIS A 4 -11.37 11.19 12.41
N SER A 5 -11.77 12.41 12.75
CA SER A 5 -11.18 13.62 12.18
C SER A 5 -9.89 13.95 12.89
N ILE A 6 -8.85 14.24 12.12
CA ILE A 6 -7.55 14.69 12.62
C ILE A 6 -7.15 15.99 11.91
N LYS A 7 -6.39 16.85 12.59
CA LYS A 7 -5.80 18.03 11.99
C LYS A 7 -4.47 17.65 11.35
N ILE A 8 -4.23 18.08 10.13
CA ILE A 8 -2.97 17.89 9.41
C ILE A 8 -2.53 19.20 8.77
N GLU A 9 -1.25 19.31 8.47
CA GLU A 9 -0.70 20.46 7.75
C GLU A 9 -1.23 20.51 6.31
N ASP A 10 -1.47 21.72 5.81
CA ASP A 10 -2.04 21.96 4.48
C ASP A 10 -1.10 21.47 3.37
N GLU A 11 0.21 21.56 3.59
CA GLU A 11 1.21 21.04 2.67
C GLU A 11 1.11 19.51 2.55
N LEU A 12 1.06 18.80 3.68
CA LEU A 12 0.89 17.34 3.69
C LEU A 12 -0.42 16.94 3.00
N TYR A 13 -1.52 17.64 3.27
CA TYR A 13 -2.80 17.41 2.60
C TYR A 13 -2.68 17.58 1.07
N THR A 14 -2.03 18.65 0.62
CA THR A 14 -1.88 18.97 -0.81
C THR A 14 -1.00 17.96 -1.53
N VAL A 15 0.08 17.47 -0.90
CA VAL A 15 0.91 16.40 -1.47
C VAL A 15 0.11 15.09 -1.50
N ALA A 16 -0.55 14.71 -0.40
CA ALA A 16 -1.37 13.50 -0.34
C ALA A 16 -2.48 13.50 -1.40
N LYS A 17 -3.14 14.65 -1.62
CA LYS A 17 -4.18 14.80 -2.65
C LYS A 17 -3.67 14.51 -4.06
N ARG A 18 -2.49 15.03 -4.41
CA ARG A 18 -1.89 14.80 -5.74
C ARG A 18 -1.57 13.32 -5.97
N HIS A 19 -0.96 12.67 -4.97
CA HIS A 19 -0.64 11.24 -5.04
C HIS A 19 -1.89 10.36 -5.04
N ALA A 20 -2.90 10.68 -4.22
CA ALA A 20 -4.15 9.94 -4.17
C ALA A 20 -4.86 9.91 -5.53
N ILE A 21 -4.87 11.04 -6.25
CA ILE A 21 -5.44 11.11 -7.62
C ILE A 21 -4.63 10.24 -8.58
N ALA A 22 -3.30 10.33 -8.55
CA ALA A 22 -2.43 9.56 -9.44
C ALA A 22 -2.48 8.04 -9.18
N GLU A 23 -2.69 7.64 -7.92
CA GLU A 23 -2.73 6.24 -7.49
C GLU A 23 -4.15 5.69 -7.36
N HIS A 24 -5.18 6.44 -7.80
CA HIS A 24 -6.60 6.07 -7.71
C HIS A 24 -7.07 5.67 -6.30
N ARG A 25 -6.62 6.40 -5.26
CA ARG A 25 -7.01 6.21 -3.85
C ARG A 25 -7.74 7.43 -3.30
N SER A 26 -8.39 7.26 -2.14
CA SER A 26 -8.83 8.41 -1.34
C SER A 26 -7.63 9.09 -0.66
N ILE A 27 -7.78 10.37 -0.30
CA ILE A 27 -6.72 11.14 0.37
C ILE A 27 -6.34 10.49 1.72
N SER A 28 -7.34 10.08 2.51
CA SER A 28 -7.12 9.40 3.78
C SER A 28 -6.41 8.05 3.60
N SER A 29 -6.77 7.29 2.55
CA SER A 29 -6.10 6.04 2.21
C SER A 29 -4.64 6.27 1.81
N GLN A 30 -4.35 7.34 1.05
CA GLN A 30 -2.98 7.67 0.67
C GLN A 30 -2.10 8.01 1.88
N ILE A 31 -2.60 8.79 2.84
CA ILE A 31 -1.89 9.09 4.09
C ILE A 31 -1.68 7.81 4.90
N GLY A 32 -2.72 6.97 5.01
CA GLY A 32 -2.61 5.67 5.69
C GLY A 32 -1.60 4.74 5.04
N TYR A 33 -1.51 4.74 3.70
CA TYR A 33 -0.51 4.00 2.95
C TYR A 33 0.91 4.46 3.28
N TRP A 34 1.17 5.78 3.31
CA TRP A 34 2.48 6.30 3.69
C TRP A 34 2.85 5.93 5.13
N ALA A 35 1.91 6.06 6.07
CA ALA A 35 2.15 5.67 7.46
C ALA A 35 2.45 4.16 7.59
N LYS A 36 1.75 3.31 6.83
CA LYS A 36 2.00 1.87 6.78
C LYS A 36 3.38 1.57 6.18
N LEU A 37 3.72 2.24 5.08
CA LEU A 37 5.00 2.07 4.40
C LEU A 37 6.18 2.47 5.30
N ASP A 38 6.08 3.61 5.98
CA ASP A 38 7.10 4.12 6.90
C ASP A 38 7.32 3.15 8.07
N LYS A 39 6.22 2.66 8.68
CA LYS A 39 6.29 1.63 9.72
C LYS A 39 7.03 0.38 9.24
N LEU A 40 6.68 -0.14 8.07
CA LEU A 40 7.32 -1.35 7.53
C LEU A 40 8.80 -1.11 7.18
N ALA A 41 9.15 0.05 6.63
CA ALA A 41 10.53 0.41 6.34
C ALA A 41 11.37 0.56 7.63
N SER A 42 10.77 1.12 8.68
CA SER A 42 11.42 1.27 9.99
C SER A 42 11.64 -0.08 10.69
N GLU A 43 10.71 -1.03 10.52
CA GLU A 43 10.82 -2.40 11.04
C GLU A 43 11.79 -3.29 10.24
N ASN A 44 12.05 -2.96 8.97
CA ASN A 44 12.86 -3.76 8.04
C ASN A 44 13.91 -2.87 7.34
N GLN A 45 14.80 -2.26 8.13
CA GLN A 45 15.76 -1.24 7.66
C GLN A 45 16.79 -1.77 6.65
N ASP A 46 16.97 -3.08 6.59
CA ASP A 46 17.83 -3.78 5.64
C ASP A 46 17.18 -3.95 4.26
N LEU A 47 15.85 -3.77 4.15
CA LEU A 47 15.11 -3.93 2.92
C LEU A 47 14.95 -2.59 2.18
N PRO A 48 15.19 -2.55 0.86
CA PRO A 48 14.86 -1.39 0.05
C PRO A 48 13.36 -1.07 0.15
N VAL A 49 13.02 0.22 0.31
CA VAL A 49 11.63 0.68 0.37
C VAL A 49 10.83 0.23 -0.86
N THR A 50 11.47 0.17 -2.03
CA THR A 50 10.86 -0.36 -3.26
C THR A 50 10.39 -1.80 -3.11
N PHE A 51 11.19 -2.67 -2.47
CA PHE A 51 10.81 -4.06 -2.23
C PHE A 51 9.60 -4.17 -1.31
N ILE A 52 9.54 -3.34 -0.26
CA ILE A 52 8.38 -3.27 0.65
C ILE A 52 7.13 -2.81 -0.12
N LYS A 53 7.26 -1.82 -1.01
CA LYS A 53 6.15 -1.36 -1.87
C LYS A 53 5.64 -2.50 -2.78
N ASP A 54 6.54 -3.25 -3.39
CA ASP A 54 6.19 -4.35 -4.29
C ASP A 54 5.40 -5.45 -3.55
N ILE A 55 5.82 -5.78 -2.32
CA ILE A 55 5.07 -6.72 -1.47
C ILE A 55 3.67 -6.19 -1.15
N LEU A 56 3.54 -4.90 -0.80
CA LEU A 56 2.24 -4.29 -0.52
C LEU A 56 1.33 -4.32 -1.75
N LEU A 57 1.86 -4.06 -2.95
CA LEU A 57 1.13 -4.21 -4.20
C LEU A 57 0.69 -5.67 -4.42
N ALA A 58 1.60 -6.62 -4.28
CA ALA A 58 1.32 -8.05 -4.45
C ALA A 58 0.23 -8.54 -3.48
N GLN A 59 0.21 -8.04 -2.24
CA GLN A 59 -0.84 -8.37 -1.27
C GLN A 59 -2.22 -7.88 -1.71
N ASN A 60 -2.32 -6.68 -2.28
CA ASN A 60 -3.60 -6.16 -2.80
C ASN A 60 -4.07 -6.93 -4.03
N LEU A 61 -3.16 -7.36 -4.91
CA LEU A 61 -3.49 -8.15 -6.09
C LEU A 61 -3.93 -9.58 -5.75
N LYS A 62 -3.58 -10.10 -4.57
CA LYS A 62 -3.87 -11.48 -4.18
C LYS A 62 -5.37 -11.76 -4.01
N GLU A 63 -6.18 -10.74 -3.69
CA GLU A 63 -7.64 -10.92 -3.57
C GLU A 63 -8.29 -11.27 -4.92
N ASP A 64 -7.70 -10.80 -6.03
CA ASP A 64 -8.17 -11.07 -7.40
C ASP A 64 -7.40 -12.19 -8.11
N ALA A 65 -6.44 -12.83 -7.42
CA ALA A 65 -5.58 -13.83 -8.03
C ALA A 65 -6.29 -15.19 -8.16
N GLU A 66 -6.45 -15.68 -9.38
CA GLU A 66 -6.87 -17.07 -9.61
C GLU A 66 -5.78 -18.03 -9.14
N LEU A 67 -6.16 -19.01 -8.33
CA LEU A 67 -5.25 -20.06 -7.90
C LEU A 67 -4.85 -20.89 -9.13
N PHE A 68 -3.56 -20.88 -9.42
CA PHE A 68 -3.01 -21.77 -10.43
C PHE A 68 -3.04 -23.21 -9.90
N GLU A 69 -3.85 -24.08 -10.51
CA GLU A 69 -3.79 -25.52 -10.27
C GLU A 69 -2.58 -26.12 -10.99
N TYR A 70 -1.57 -26.49 -10.20
CA TYR A 70 -0.43 -27.25 -10.68
C TYR A 70 -0.89 -28.65 -11.08
N ARG A 71 -1.09 -28.89 -12.39
CA ARG A 71 -1.25 -30.24 -12.92
C ARG A 71 0.13 -30.86 -13.08
N ALA A 72 0.53 -31.66 -12.10
CA ALA A 72 1.62 -32.60 -12.27
C ALA A 72 1.17 -33.64 -13.31
N GLU A 73 1.44 -33.39 -14.59
CA GLU A 73 1.34 -34.43 -15.59
C GLU A 73 2.30 -35.55 -15.16
N GLN A 74 1.71 -36.70 -14.85
CA GLN A 74 2.41 -37.92 -14.48
C GLN A 74 3.24 -38.34 -15.69
N ILE A 75 4.56 -38.12 -15.62
CA ILE A 75 5.55 -38.70 -16.53
C ILE A 75 6.30 -39.78 -15.77
#